data_AF-A0A2E5L4S6-F1
#
_entry.id   AF-A0A2E5L4S6-F1
#
_cell.length_a   1.000
_cell.length_b   1.000
_cell.length_c   1.000
_cell.angle_alpha   90.00
_cell.angle_beta   90.00
_cell.angle_gamma   90.00
#
_symmetry.space_group_name_H-M   'P 1'
#
loop_
_entity.id
_entity.type
_entity.pdbx_description
1 polymer ?
#
loop_
_entity_poly.entity_id
_entity_poly.type
_entity_poly.pdbx_seq_one_letter_code
_entity_poly.pdbx_strand_id
1 'polypeptide(L)'
;MSLKNEIAHRYADHFTVIILDNEVTLDAFVKTPPLSWTRLVRTTAGYTAPKEYPTLLTKEESNREEMNWDRVDLDRIQLEIGELEIFDGLIAIGNNAAQGLPLAKATPISLRENNSIIIYGTSLPEKREYQSLGYDKFCSRANFLNHLEQLLLSPETKIAFVFINTIQHNELNYHQPWDGR
;
A
#
# COMPACT_ATOMS: atom_id res chain seq x y z
N MET A 1 15.53 -11.21 -2.72
CA MET A 1 15.25 -10.69 -1.36
C MET A 1 13.74 -10.72 -1.21
N SER A 2 13.20 -11.29 -0.13
CA SER A 2 11.74 -11.32 0.10
C SER A 2 11.24 -9.95 0.53
N LEU A 3 9.95 -9.69 0.30
CA LEU A 3 9.28 -8.47 0.73
C LEU A 3 9.51 -8.18 2.22
N LYS A 4 9.36 -9.20 3.07
CA LYS A 4 9.60 -9.11 4.52
C LYS A 4 11.02 -8.61 4.85
N ASN A 5 12.03 -9.15 4.18
CA ASN A 5 13.42 -8.79 4.44
C ASN A 5 13.74 -7.37 3.95
N GLU A 6 13.18 -6.96 2.80
CA GLU A 6 13.34 -5.59 2.30
C GLU A 6 12.73 -4.56 3.28
N ILE A 7 11.54 -4.85 3.81
CA ILE A 7 10.88 -4.00 4.80
C ILE A 7 11.69 -3.92 6.09
N ALA A 8 12.06 -5.08 6.66
CA ALA A 8 12.81 -5.14 7.91
C ALA A 8 14.18 -4.44 7.80
N HIS A 9 14.84 -4.51 6.63
CA HIS A 9 16.10 -3.83 6.40
C HIS A 9 15.98 -2.30 6.44
N ARG A 10 14.85 -1.73 6.01
CA ARG A 10 14.64 -0.28 5.91
C ARG A 10 14.00 0.35 7.13
N TYR A 11 13.13 -0.40 7.80
CA TYR A 11 12.17 0.15 8.75
C TYR A 11 12.10 -0.67 10.06
N ALA A 12 13.24 -1.22 10.50
CA ALA A 12 13.33 -2.07 11.69
C ALA A 12 12.76 -1.43 12.98
N ASP A 13 12.80 -0.09 13.10
CA ASP A 13 12.31 0.68 14.25
C ASP A 13 11.00 1.43 13.97
N HIS A 14 10.31 1.14 12.85
CA HIS A 14 9.05 1.79 12.48
C HIS A 14 7.87 0.81 12.54
N PHE A 15 6.71 1.32 12.93
CA PHE A 15 5.44 0.68 12.57
C PHE A 15 5.25 0.83 11.06
N THR A 16 5.41 -0.28 10.34
CA THR A 16 5.34 -0.26 8.88
C THR A 16 3.91 -0.51 8.40
N VAL A 17 3.45 0.32 7.47
CA VAL A 17 2.21 0.09 6.73
C VAL A 17 2.57 -0.29 5.30
N ILE A 18 2.24 -1.52 4.90
CA ILE A 18 2.29 -1.94 3.49
C ILE A 18 1.01 -1.42 2.82
N ILE A 19 1.14 -0.61 1.79
CA ILE A 19 0.03 -0.08 1.00
C ILE A 19 0.05 -0.76 -0.35
N LEU A 20 -0.98 -1.57 -0.62
CA LEU A 20 -1.22 -2.20 -1.91
C LEU A 20 -2.30 -1.40 -2.63
N ASP A 21 -1.91 -0.43 -3.44
CA ASP A 21 -2.87 0.46 -4.10
C ASP A 21 -2.35 0.93 -5.48
N ASN A 22 -3.07 1.87 -6.11
CA ASN A 22 -2.67 2.53 -7.34
C ASN A 22 -1.92 3.83 -7.01
N GLU A 23 -0.82 4.13 -7.71
CA GLU A 23 0.03 5.28 -7.42
C GLU A 23 -0.72 6.63 -7.53
N VAL A 24 -1.76 6.73 -8.37
CA VAL A 24 -2.65 7.92 -8.42
C VAL A 24 -3.44 8.18 -7.13
N THR A 25 -3.32 7.30 -6.14
CA THR A 25 -4.01 7.44 -4.84
C THR A 25 -3.08 7.93 -3.73
N LEU A 26 -1.78 8.11 -4.02
CA LEU A 26 -0.76 8.45 -3.02
C LEU A 26 -1.07 9.74 -2.24
N ASP A 27 -1.76 10.66 -2.90
CA ASP A 27 -2.26 11.91 -2.33
C ASP A 27 -3.06 11.73 -1.04
N ALA A 28 -3.81 10.63 -0.94
CA ALA A 28 -4.64 10.34 0.23
C ALA A 28 -3.80 10.01 1.48
N PHE A 29 -2.52 9.75 1.32
CA PHE A 29 -1.60 9.38 2.40
C PHE A 29 -0.61 10.50 2.77
N VAL A 30 -0.65 11.64 2.08
CA VAL A 30 0.16 12.81 2.40
C VAL A 30 -0.36 13.45 3.71
N LYS A 31 0.54 13.74 4.65
CA LYS A 31 0.23 14.45 5.90
C LYS A 31 1.30 15.46 6.30
N THR A 32 0.99 16.26 7.33
CA THR A 32 1.93 17.20 7.94
C THR A 32 2.11 16.88 9.42
N PRO A 33 3.33 16.58 9.90
CA PRO A 33 4.57 16.42 9.12
C PRO A 33 4.52 15.17 8.20
N PRO A 34 5.24 15.17 7.06
CA PRO A 34 5.23 14.05 6.12
C PRO A 34 5.87 12.80 6.74
N LEU A 35 5.35 11.63 6.38
CA LEU A 35 5.86 10.34 6.86
C LEU A 35 6.99 9.83 5.98
N SER A 36 7.89 9.03 6.58
CA SER A 36 8.86 8.27 5.82
C SER A 36 8.14 7.26 4.93
N TRP A 37 8.59 7.12 3.69
CA TRP A 37 8.02 6.13 2.78
C TRP A 37 9.01 5.60 1.76
N THR A 38 8.65 4.45 1.20
CA THR A 38 9.35 3.76 0.13
C THR A 38 8.35 3.17 -0.83
N ARG A 39 8.58 3.35 -2.14
CA ARG A 39 7.94 2.54 -3.17
C ARG A 39 8.80 1.31 -3.48
N LEU A 40 8.19 0.13 -3.53
CA LEU A 40 8.85 -1.08 -3.98
C LEU A 40 8.42 -1.42 -5.39
N VAL A 41 9.41 -1.71 -6.23
CA VAL A 41 9.21 -2.08 -7.63
C VAL A 41 9.64 -3.51 -7.88
N ARG A 42 9.02 -4.15 -8.87
CA ARG A 42 9.40 -5.49 -9.30
C ARG A 42 10.78 -5.44 -9.97
N THR A 43 11.73 -6.19 -9.42
CA THR A 43 13.03 -6.49 -10.03
C THR A 43 13.19 -8.00 -10.21
N THR A 44 14.26 -8.48 -10.84
CA THR A 44 14.52 -9.93 -10.94
C THR A 44 14.68 -10.60 -9.58
N ALA A 45 15.14 -9.86 -8.55
CA ALA A 45 15.42 -10.38 -7.22
C ALA A 45 14.20 -10.38 -6.27
N GLY A 46 13.08 -9.78 -6.65
CA GLY A 46 11.89 -9.62 -5.80
C GLY A 46 11.27 -8.23 -5.94
N TYR A 47 10.59 -7.77 -4.90
CA TYR A 47 10.19 -6.37 -4.75
C TYR A 47 11.27 -5.63 -3.94
N THR A 48 11.82 -4.56 -4.52
CA THR A 48 12.95 -3.81 -3.92
C THR A 48 12.76 -2.32 -4.10
N ALA A 49 13.29 -1.53 -3.19
CA ALA A 49 13.24 -0.08 -3.32
C ALA A 49 14.26 0.42 -4.37
N PRO A 50 13.87 1.38 -5.23
CA PRO A 50 14.81 2.19 -5.99
C PRO A 50 15.78 2.95 -5.08
N LYS A 51 16.88 3.47 -5.64
CA LYS A 51 17.97 4.09 -4.86
C LYS A 51 17.57 5.40 -4.18
N GLU A 52 16.53 6.03 -4.68
CA GLU A 52 16.00 7.31 -4.23
C GLU A 52 15.20 7.17 -2.92
N TYR A 53 14.94 5.93 -2.48
CA TYR A 53 14.17 5.60 -1.30
C TYR A 53 15.03 5.05 -0.15
N PRO A 54 14.64 5.27 1.12
CA PRO A 54 13.42 5.95 1.55
C PRO A 54 13.48 7.49 1.42
N THR A 55 12.32 8.14 1.31
CA THR A 55 12.16 9.60 1.32
C THR A 55 10.98 10.00 2.20
N LEU A 56 10.59 11.27 2.21
CA LEU A 56 9.37 11.77 2.87
C LEU A 56 8.23 11.86 1.86
N LEU A 57 7.03 11.37 2.22
CA LEU A 57 5.85 11.46 1.37
C LEU A 57 5.26 12.87 1.43
N THR A 58 5.79 13.79 0.60
CA THR A 58 5.23 15.13 0.41
C THR A 58 4.22 15.15 -0.73
N LYS A 59 3.51 16.28 -0.89
CA LYS A 59 2.60 16.49 -2.01
C LYS A 59 3.34 16.49 -3.35
N GLU A 60 4.54 17.06 -3.41
CA GLU A 60 5.38 17.08 -4.60
C GLU A 60 5.84 15.66 -4.97
N GLU A 61 6.24 14.86 -3.98
CA GLU A 61 6.60 13.46 -4.20
C GLU A 61 5.40 12.67 -4.70
N SER A 62 4.22 12.81 -4.06
CA SER A 62 2.98 12.18 -4.52
C SER A 62 2.66 12.50 -5.99
N ASN A 63 2.68 13.78 -6.37
CA ASN A 63 2.44 14.22 -7.75
C ASN A 63 3.45 13.64 -8.75
N ARG A 64 4.73 13.51 -8.36
CA ARG A 64 5.75 12.91 -9.22
C ARG A 64 5.44 11.43 -9.46
N GLU A 65 4.96 10.74 -8.43
CA GLU A 65 4.72 9.30 -8.48
C GLU A 65 3.54 8.91 -9.37
N GLU A 66 2.55 9.79 -9.58
CA GLU A 66 1.47 9.62 -10.57
C GLU A 66 2.00 9.41 -12.00
N MET A 67 3.25 9.83 -12.27
CA MET A 67 3.89 9.70 -13.57
C MET A 67 4.68 8.39 -13.72
N ASN A 68 4.75 7.55 -12.68
CA ASN A 68 5.54 6.31 -12.70
C ASN A 68 4.76 5.14 -13.31
N TRP A 69 5.35 4.50 -14.33
CA TRP A 69 4.76 3.35 -15.02
C TRP A 69 5.38 2.04 -14.56
N ASP A 70 4.98 1.61 -13.37
CA ASP A 70 5.47 0.34 -12.85
C ASP A 70 4.95 -0.83 -13.67
N ARG A 71 5.86 -1.76 -13.98
CA ARG A 71 5.47 -3.09 -14.42
C ARG A 71 4.93 -3.86 -13.21
N VAL A 72 3.61 -4.03 -13.16
CA VAL A 72 2.94 -4.75 -12.07
C VAL A 72 2.88 -6.24 -12.39
N ASP A 73 3.14 -7.06 -11.38
CA ASP A 73 3.07 -8.52 -11.41
C ASP A 73 2.19 -8.98 -10.24
N LEU A 74 0.87 -8.98 -10.45
CA LEU A 74 -0.11 -9.28 -9.40
C LEU A 74 0.07 -10.69 -8.81
N ASP A 75 0.47 -11.67 -9.61
CA ASP A 75 0.73 -13.02 -9.13
C ASP A 75 1.94 -13.03 -8.19
N ARG A 76 2.99 -12.27 -8.52
CA ARG A 76 4.13 -12.12 -7.61
C ARG A 76 3.77 -11.37 -6.33
N ILE A 77 2.95 -10.32 -6.39
CA ILE A 77 2.50 -9.61 -5.17
C ILE A 77 1.72 -10.58 -4.27
N GLN A 78 0.78 -11.34 -4.84
CA GLN A 78 0.01 -12.35 -4.09
C GLN A 78 0.93 -13.37 -3.42
N LEU A 79 1.95 -13.85 -4.13
CA LEU A 79 2.92 -14.79 -3.56
C LEU A 79 3.70 -14.17 -2.39
N GLU A 80 4.29 -12.98 -2.56
CA GLU A 80 5.09 -12.33 -1.52
C GLU A 80 4.24 -11.93 -0.29
N ILE A 81 3.00 -11.50 -0.51
CA ILE A 81 2.05 -11.22 0.57
C ILE A 81 1.63 -12.51 1.28
N GLY A 82 1.39 -13.59 0.54
CA GLY A 82 1.05 -14.89 1.09
C GLY A 82 2.15 -15.52 1.96
N GLU A 83 3.40 -15.10 1.78
CA GLU A 83 4.55 -15.52 2.58
C GLU A 83 4.74 -14.71 3.88
N LEU A 84 3.91 -13.67 4.12
CA LEU A 84 3.93 -12.90 5.37
C LEU A 84 3.23 -13.66 6.51
N GLU A 85 3.88 -14.66 7.11
CA GLU A 85 3.25 -15.44 8.21
C GLU A 85 3.00 -14.59 9.48
N ILE A 86 3.93 -13.69 9.78
CA ILE A 86 3.90 -12.75 10.92
C ILE A 86 4.42 -11.40 10.43
N PHE A 87 3.66 -10.34 10.72
CA PHE A 87 3.99 -8.97 10.35
C PHE A 87 3.61 -7.99 11.47
N ASP A 88 4.62 -7.33 12.05
CA ASP A 88 4.44 -6.33 13.11
C ASP A 88 4.13 -4.95 12.50
N GLY A 89 3.03 -4.88 11.76
CA GLY A 89 2.60 -3.70 11.03
C GLY A 89 1.17 -3.83 10.52
N LEU A 90 0.80 -2.99 9.54
CA LEU A 90 -0.52 -2.96 8.93
C LEU A 90 -0.44 -3.17 7.41
N ILE A 91 -1.34 -3.96 6.85
CA ILE A 91 -1.49 -4.16 5.40
C ILE A 91 -2.76 -3.43 4.97
N ALA A 92 -2.60 -2.30 4.29
CA ALA A 92 -3.68 -1.54 3.69
C ALA A 92 -3.88 -2.02 2.24
N ILE A 93 -5.03 -2.65 1.99
CA ILE A 93 -5.37 -3.22 0.68
C ILE A 93 -6.37 -2.29 -0.01
N GLY A 94 -5.89 -1.59 -1.02
CA GLY A 94 -6.68 -0.73 -1.88
C GLY A 94 -7.60 -1.54 -2.78
N ASN A 95 -8.90 -1.28 -2.70
CA ASN A 95 -9.81 -1.72 -3.75
C ASN A 95 -9.98 -0.58 -4.76
N ASN A 96 -9.35 -0.75 -5.92
CA ASN A 96 -9.59 0.04 -7.12
C ASN A 96 -9.84 -0.94 -8.27
N ALA A 97 -10.90 -0.71 -9.06
CA ALA A 97 -11.28 -1.58 -10.19
C ALA A 97 -11.28 -3.10 -9.86
N ALA A 98 -11.79 -3.48 -8.68
CA ALA A 98 -11.87 -4.85 -8.16
C ALA A 98 -10.53 -5.60 -7.96
N GLN A 99 -9.39 -4.90 -7.98
CA GLN A 99 -8.06 -5.49 -7.82
C GLN A 99 -7.70 -5.84 -6.37
N GLY A 100 -8.43 -5.31 -5.38
CA GLY A 100 -8.12 -5.56 -3.97
C GLY A 100 -8.45 -6.98 -3.51
N LEU A 101 -9.44 -7.65 -4.14
CA LEU A 101 -9.95 -8.94 -3.65
C LEU A 101 -8.96 -10.10 -3.85
N PRO A 102 -8.26 -10.25 -5.00
CA PRO A 102 -7.19 -11.23 -5.13
C PRO A 102 -6.09 -11.07 -4.08
N LEU A 103 -5.66 -9.84 -3.81
CA LEU A 103 -4.63 -9.53 -2.81
C LEU A 103 -5.11 -9.86 -1.39
N ALA A 104 -6.37 -9.57 -1.07
CA ALA A 104 -6.98 -9.94 0.20
C ALA A 104 -7.09 -11.47 0.39
N LYS A 105 -7.39 -12.22 -0.68
CA LYS A 105 -7.40 -13.69 -0.63
C LYS A 105 -6.00 -14.27 -0.38
N ALA A 106 -4.97 -13.67 -0.98
CA ALA A 106 -3.59 -14.09 -0.81
C ALA A 106 -3.03 -13.77 0.58
N THR A 107 -3.56 -12.74 1.26
CA THR A 107 -3.13 -12.37 2.62
C THR A 107 -3.37 -13.53 3.60
N PRO A 108 -2.37 -13.92 4.41
CA PRO A 108 -2.49 -14.99 5.40
C PRO A 108 -3.63 -14.74 6.40
N ILE A 109 -4.37 -15.80 6.73
CA ILE A 109 -5.56 -15.72 7.60
C ILE A 109 -5.24 -15.04 8.93
N SER A 110 -4.08 -15.33 9.51
CA SER A 110 -3.59 -14.75 10.77
C SER A 110 -3.49 -13.22 10.75
N LEU A 111 -3.32 -12.62 9.58
CA LEU A 111 -3.11 -11.17 9.42
C LEU A 111 -4.38 -10.39 9.03
N ARG A 112 -5.47 -11.05 8.63
CA ARG A 112 -6.62 -10.38 8.01
C ARG A 112 -7.40 -9.49 8.98
N GLU A 113 -7.64 -9.98 10.19
CA GLU A 113 -8.42 -9.28 11.22
C GLU A 113 -7.58 -8.18 11.91
N ASN A 114 -6.39 -8.55 12.40
CA ASN A 114 -5.62 -7.64 13.25
C ASN A 114 -4.65 -6.75 12.49
N ASN A 115 -4.05 -7.26 11.40
CA ASN A 115 -2.95 -6.61 10.70
C ASN A 115 -3.32 -6.17 9.29
N SER A 116 -4.61 -6.13 8.94
CA SER A 116 -5.04 -5.68 7.62
C SER A 116 -6.25 -4.77 7.67
N ILE A 117 -6.40 -3.94 6.65
CA ILE A 117 -7.54 -3.05 6.44
C ILE A 117 -7.82 -2.90 4.95
N ILE A 118 -9.10 -2.90 4.59
CA ILE A 118 -9.51 -2.60 3.23
C ILE A 118 -9.75 -1.10 3.09
N ILE A 119 -9.01 -0.47 2.17
CA ILE A 119 -9.17 0.95 1.85
C ILE A 119 -9.86 1.11 0.49
N TYR A 120 -10.78 2.08 0.39
CA TYR A 120 -11.59 2.26 -0.81
C TYR A 120 -11.82 3.74 -1.13
N GLY A 121 -12.35 4.02 -2.33
CA GLY A 121 -12.71 5.38 -2.74
C GLY A 121 -13.99 5.84 -2.04
N THR A 122 -15.02 6.14 -2.83
CA THR A 122 -16.32 6.58 -2.30
C THR A 122 -17.19 5.41 -1.81
N SER A 123 -17.03 4.21 -2.38
CA SER A 123 -17.82 3.03 -2.01
C SER A 123 -17.02 1.74 -2.10
N LEU A 124 -17.54 0.69 -1.47
CA LEU A 124 -17.00 -0.67 -1.49
C LEU A 124 -18.13 -1.70 -1.66
N PRO A 125 -18.60 -1.94 -2.90
CA PRO A 125 -19.66 -2.93 -3.17
C PRO A 125 -19.31 -4.33 -2.65
N GLU A 126 -18.04 -4.73 -2.74
CA GLU A 126 -17.53 -6.05 -2.38
C GLU A 126 -17.31 -6.23 -0.86
N LYS A 127 -17.75 -5.29 -0.02
CA LYS A 127 -17.51 -5.33 1.44
C LYS A 127 -17.87 -6.67 2.08
N ARG A 128 -19.00 -7.27 1.68
CA ARG A 128 -19.44 -8.57 2.20
C ARG A 128 -18.48 -9.70 1.85
N GLU A 129 -17.84 -9.63 0.69
CA GLU A 129 -16.86 -10.63 0.25
C GLU A 129 -15.61 -10.55 1.10
N TYR A 130 -15.10 -9.34 1.36
CA TYR A 130 -13.99 -9.14 2.30
C TYR A 130 -14.34 -9.61 3.72
N GLN A 131 -15.54 -9.32 4.22
CA GLN A 131 -15.97 -9.81 5.53
C GLN A 131 -15.98 -11.35 5.59
N SER A 132 -16.43 -12.02 4.53
CA SER A 132 -16.40 -13.49 4.45
C SER A 132 -14.99 -14.09 4.46
N LEU A 133 -13.97 -13.29 4.10
CA LEU A 133 -12.56 -13.67 4.17
C LEU A 133 -11.92 -13.42 5.54
N GLY A 134 -12.63 -12.76 6.47
CA GLY A 134 -12.14 -12.45 7.82
C GLY A 134 -11.66 -11.01 8.03
N TYR A 135 -11.99 -10.08 7.13
CA TYR A 135 -11.68 -8.65 7.31
C TYR A 135 -12.81 -7.94 8.07
N ASP A 136 -12.46 -7.17 9.09
CA ASP A 136 -13.39 -6.39 9.91
C ASP A 136 -13.14 -4.87 9.81
N LYS A 137 -11.94 -4.45 9.40
CA LYS A 137 -11.53 -3.05 9.24
C LYS A 137 -11.69 -2.57 7.80
N PHE A 138 -12.39 -1.44 7.67
CA PHE A 138 -12.70 -0.81 6.40
C PHE A 138 -12.68 0.71 6.58
N CYS A 139 -12.04 1.45 5.67
CA CYS A 139 -12.17 2.90 5.62
C CYS A 139 -12.03 3.44 4.21
N SER A 140 -12.55 4.63 3.95
CA SER A 140 -12.18 5.35 2.73
C SER A 140 -10.70 5.75 2.81
N ARG A 141 -10.05 5.90 1.65
CA ARG A 141 -8.66 6.39 1.55
C ARG A 141 -8.48 7.73 2.25
N ALA A 142 -9.43 8.65 2.08
CA ALA A 142 -9.43 9.96 2.73
C ALA A 142 -9.45 9.90 4.26
N ASN A 143 -9.94 8.80 4.85
CA ASN A 143 -9.99 8.60 6.30
C ASN A 143 -8.88 7.68 6.82
N PHE A 144 -8.02 7.16 5.94
CA PHE A 144 -7.03 6.16 6.32
C PHE A 144 -6.02 6.68 7.35
N LEU A 145 -5.52 7.91 7.16
CA LEU A 145 -4.59 8.52 8.11
C LEU A 145 -5.19 8.69 9.50
N ASN A 146 -6.46 9.13 9.59
CA ASN A 146 -7.17 9.23 10.86
C ASN A 146 -7.33 7.85 11.53
N HIS A 147 -7.61 6.81 10.74
CA HIS A 147 -7.70 5.45 11.26
C HIS A 147 -6.35 4.95 11.78
N LEU A 148 -5.26 5.23 11.05
CA LEU A 148 -3.92 4.86 11.47
C LEU A 148 -3.52 5.54 12.78
N GLU A 149 -3.84 6.83 12.94
CA GLU A 149 -3.58 7.55 14.18
C GLU A 149 -4.35 6.98 15.38
N GLN A 150 -5.57 6.50 15.18
CA GLN A 150 -6.36 5.83 16.22
C GLN A 150 -5.84 4.43 16.59
N LEU A 151 -5.20 3.74 15.64
CA LEU A 151 -4.63 2.42 15.86
C LEU A 151 -3.35 2.47 16.72
N LEU A 152 -2.59 3.55 16.62
CA LEU A 152 -1.30 3.69 17.27
C LEU A 152 -1.46 4.06 18.75
N LEU A 153 -0.90 3.22 19.62
CA LEU A 153 -1.00 3.38 21.08
C LEU A 153 -0.10 4.49 21.62
N SER A 154 0.94 4.89 20.88
CA SER A 154 1.88 5.95 21.28
C SER A 154 2.05 6.97 20.15
N PRO A 155 1.92 8.28 20.45
CA PRO A 155 2.17 9.35 19.49
C PRO A 155 3.65 9.44 19.07
N GLU A 156 4.56 8.79 19.80
CA GLU A 156 5.99 8.73 19.47
C GLU A 156 6.32 7.61 18.47
N THR A 157 5.34 6.77 18.12
CA THR A 157 5.55 5.67 17.18
C THR A 157 5.95 6.22 15.81
N LYS A 158 7.15 5.85 15.35
CA LYS A 158 7.58 6.17 13.99
C LYS A 158 6.80 5.33 13.01
N ILE A 159 6.21 5.96 12.00
CA ILE A 159 5.42 5.29 10.96
C ILE A 159 6.20 5.35 9.66
N ALA A 160 6.24 4.23 8.94
CA ALA A 160 6.75 4.19 7.57
C ALA A 160 5.74 3.57 6.61
N PHE A 161 5.61 4.14 5.43
CA PHE A 161 4.81 3.57 4.34
C PHE A 161 5.67 2.79 3.36
N VAL A 162 5.22 1.59 3.01
CA VAL A 162 5.81 0.74 1.98
C VAL A 162 4.76 0.53 0.92
N PHE A 163 4.91 1.24 -0.19
CA PHE A 163 3.94 1.23 -1.27
C PHE A 163 4.31 0.21 -2.35
N ILE A 164 3.34 -0.58 -2.79
CA ILE A 164 3.47 -1.46 -3.95
C ILE A 164 2.32 -1.13 -4.89
N ASN A 165 2.69 -0.73 -6.11
CA ASN A 165 1.68 -0.46 -7.12
C ASN A 165 0.98 -1.76 -7.56
N THR A 166 -0.35 -1.71 -7.64
CA THR A 166 -1.21 -2.86 -7.96
C THR A 166 -1.86 -2.76 -9.33
N ILE A 167 -1.72 -1.63 -10.02
CA ILE A 167 -2.25 -1.44 -11.37
C ILE A 167 -1.14 -1.01 -12.30
N GLN A 168 -0.93 -1.76 -13.38
CA GLN A 168 -0.02 -1.34 -14.43
C GLN A 168 -0.70 -0.28 -15.30
N HIS A 169 -0.20 0.94 -15.25
CA HIS A 169 -0.48 1.93 -16.29
C HIS A 169 0.30 1.58 -17.54
N ASN A 170 -0.41 1.62 -18.66
CA ASN A 170 0.14 1.38 -19.99
C ASN A 170 -0.60 2.27 -21.00
N GLU A 171 -0.12 2.29 -22.23
CA GLU A 171 -0.71 3.11 -23.30
C GLU A 171 -2.20 2.81 -23.57
N LEU A 172 -2.72 1.65 -23.15
CA LEU A 172 -4.10 1.23 -23.36
C LEU A 172 -5.05 1.66 -22.23
N ASN A 173 -4.52 1.97 -21.04
CA ASN A 173 -5.30 2.33 -19.84
C ASN A 173 -5.01 3.76 -19.34
N TYR A 174 -4.33 4.56 -20.16
CA TYR A 174 -3.93 5.90 -19.80
C TYR A 174 -5.09 6.89 -19.92
N HIS A 175 -5.45 7.51 -18.80
CA HIS A 175 -6.11 8.82 -18.83
C HIS A 175 -5.01 9.85 -19.12
N GLN A 176 -5.20 10.67 -20.17
CA GLN A 176 -4.21 11.64 -20.68
C GLN A 176 -3.42 12.37 -19.58
N PRO A 177 -2.16 12.77 -19.84
CA PRO A 177 -1.38 13.53 -18.89
C PRO A 177 -2.06 14.88 -18.68
N TRP A 178 -2.01 15.41 -17.46
CA TRP A 178 -2.26 16.82 -17.24
C TRP A 178 -1.20 17.63 -18.01
N ASP A 179 -1.61 18.27 -19.10
CA ASP A 179 -0.78 19.08 -19.97
C ASP A 179 -0.75 20.53 -19.45
N GLY A 180 -0.25 20.72 -18.22
CA GLY A 180 -0.24 21.99 -17.50
C GLY A 180 -0.04 23.25 -18.35
N ARG A 181 -1.14 23.77 -18.90
CA ARG A 181 -1.29 25.03 -19.63
C ARG A 181 -2.45 25.80 -19.05
#